data_AF-A0A368SET2-F1
#
_entry.id   AF-A0A368SET2-F1
#
_cell.length_a   1.000
_cell.length_b   1.000
_cell.length_c   1.000
_cell.angle_alpha   90.00
_cell.angle_beta   90.00
_cell.angle_gamma   90.00
#
_symmetry.space_group_name_H-M   'P 1'
#
loop_
_entity.id
_entity.type
_entity.pdbx_description
1 polymer ?
#
loop_
_entity_poly.entity_id
_entity_poly.type
_entity_poly.pdbx_seq_one_letter_code
_entity_poly.pdbx_strand_id
1 'polypeptide(L)'
;MANGPTTTQILPIGPTATQILPGAIRELFFSDSEMEKREKMLSFVASEVPVMEIAVPGYTRKRIKSSDPARHTTTAIVIWLCDLHKHGWTLNGKFDASDFGITHLGILKGEKHLMNKLKKLGGRMRWKDMEAGADMIKHAVYSDGLLVGLPADTEDLILLMRNFKRKNYFLIRFHICHDNEVKKSYLFVLMYNRLMVIQVMDKVKYGRIINKIRCGSKNWISRANENLNHRQDHFAKDDSIDIGSWQADLPVATAESAQLAAQVEHMYSIIAPKMLCRFQKAMHKEGELSEMMWYEDCWVVRLLRE
;
A
#
# COMPACT_ATOMS: atom_id res chain seq x y z
N MET A 1 -30.96 25.27 -19.36
CA MET A 1 -31.38 24.69 -18.08
C MET A 1 -31.97 23.32 -18.32
N ALA A 2 -31.32 22.25 -17.86
CA ALA A 2 -31.91 20.93 -17.69
C ALA A 2 -31.00 20.10 -16.77
N ASN A 3 -31.20 20.23 -15.46
CA ASN A 3 -30.60 19.33 -14.49
C ASN A 3 -31.43 18.03 -14.47
N GLY A 4 -30.83 16.93 -14.90
CA GLY A 4 -31.43 15.60 -14.81
C GLY A 4 -31.56 15.15 -13.34
N PRO A 5 -32.54 14.28 -13.03
CA PRO A 5 -32.80 13.87 -11.66
C PRO A 5 -31.77 12.85 -11.17
N THR A 6 -31.07 13.20 -10.08
CA THR A 6 -30.19 12.28 -9.34
C THR A 6 -31.03 11.20 -8.66
N THR A 7 -31.04 9.99 -9.22
CA THR A 7 -31.76 8.84 -8.66
C THR A 7 -31.21 8.48 -7.28
N THR A 8 -31.98 8.80 -6.24
CA THR A 8 -31.66 8.48 -4.84
C THR A 8 -32.28 7.13 -4.50
N GLN A 9 -31.45 6.13 -4.22
CA GLN A 9 -31.94 4.84 -3.74
C GLN A 9 -32.18 4.89 -2.23
N ILE A 10 -33.41 4.54 -1.84
CA ILE A 10 -33.90 4.48 -0.47
C ILE A 10 -33.94 2.99 -0.08
N LEU A 11 -33.26 2.61 1.00
CA LEU A 11 -33.35 1.25 1.55
C LEU A 11 -34.24 1.27 2.81
N PRO A 12 -35.21 0.35 2.94
CA PRO A 12 -36.06 0.29 4.12
C PRO A 12 -35.34 -0.43 5.27
N ILE A 13 -35.26 0.26 6.40
CA ILE A 13 -35.05 -0.33 7.72
C ILE A 13 -36.19 0.24 8.59
N GLY A 14 -36.68 -0.51 9.56
CA GLY A 14 -37.88 -0.22 10.37
C GLY A 14 -38.03 1.21 10.92
N PRO A 15 -39.20 1.51 11.54
CA PRO A 15 -39.77 2.84 11.54
C PRO A 15 -38.90 3.85 12.29
N THR A 16 -38.85 5.07 11.73
CA THR A 16 -38.21 6.29 12.25
C THR A 16 -36.68 6.38 12.16
N ALA A 17 -36.15 6.44 10.92
CA ALA A 17 -35.29 7.54 10.42
C ALA A 17 -34.57 7.10 9.12
N THR A 18 -34.94 7.70 7.99
CA THR A 18 -34.27 7.49 6.71
C THR A 18 -32.87 8.11 6.77
N GLN A 19 -31.83 7.30 6.93
CA GLN A 19 -30.46 7.79 6.95
C GLN A 19 -29.95 7.96 5.51
N ILE A 20 -29.92 9.20 5.03
CA ILE A 20 -29.34 9.53 3.71
C ILE A 20 -27.83 9.26 3.77
N LEU A 21 -27.37 8.32 2.95
CA LEU A 21 -25.93 8.03 2.83
C LEU A 21 -25.22 9.15 2.05
N PRO A 22 -24.08 9.68 2.57
CA PRO A 22 -23.26 10.62 1.82
C PRO A 22 -22.84 10.06 0.46
N GLY A 23 -22.72 10.91 -0.56
CA GLY A 23 -22.31 10.51 -1.92
C GLY A 23 -20.99 9.74 -1.93
N ALA A 24 -19.97 10.26 -1.24
CA ALA A 24 -18.67 9.62 -1.10
C ALA A 24 -18.71 8.21 -0.48
N ILE A 25 -19.72 7.90 0.34
CA ILE A 25 -19.93 6.53 0.85
C ILE A 25 -20.56 5.65 -0.20
N ARG A 26 -21.54 6.16 -0.95
CA ARG A 26 -22.18 5.40 -2.03
C ARG A 26 -21.18 5.03 -3.12
N GLU A 27 -20.20 5.88 -3.40
CA GLU A 27 -19.14 5.63 -4.36
C GLU A 27 -18.25 4.42 -4.01
N LEU A 28 -18.16 4.04 -2.73
CA LEU A 28 -17.44 2.85 -2.29
C LEU A 28 -18.16 1.53 -2.63
N PHE A 29 -19.43 1.60 -3.07
CA PHE A 29 -20.25 0.45 -3.40
C PHE A 29 -20.73 0.51 -4.84
N PHE A 30 -21.09 -0.65 -5.40
CA PHE A 30 -21.78 -0.71 -6.68
C PHE A 30 -23.22 -0.18 -6.55
N SER A 31 -23.62 0.71 -7.45
CA SER A 31 -25.04 1.15 -7.54
C SER A 31 -25.85 0.11 -8.33
N ASP A 32 -25.24 -0.38 -9.41
CA ASP A 32 -25.68 -1.50 -10.23
C ASP A 32 -24.50 -2.41 -10.57
N SER A 33 -24.40 -3.55 -9.89
CA SER A 33 -23.31 -4.50 -10.05
C SER A 33 -23.29 -5.15 -11.44
N GLU A 34 -24.40 -5.23 -12.16
CA GLU A 34 -24.40 -5.85 -13.50
C GLU A 34 -23.84 -4.91 -14.57
N MET A 35 -24.03 -3.60 -14.38
CA MET A 35 -23.57 -2.58 -15.32
C MET A 35 -22.13 -2.12 -15.03
N GLU A 36 -21.80 -1.92 -13.76
CA GLU A 36 -20.52 -1.31 -13.35
C GLU A 36 -19.38 -2.31 -13.19
N LYS A 37 -19.68 -3.56 -12.84
CA LYS A 37 -18.68 -4.58 -12.49
C LYS A 37 -18.09 -5.18 -13.75
N ARG A 38 -16.76 -5.15 -13.85
CA ARG A 38 -15.99 -5.83 -14.87
C ARG A 38 -15.72 -7.28 -14.49
N GLU A 39 -15.24 -7.49 -13.27
CA GLU A 39 -14.87 -8.81 -12.75
C GLU A 39 -14.94 -8.87 -11.23
N LYS A 40 -14.95 -10.08 -10.66
CA LYS A 40 -14.82 -10.30 -9.22
C LYS A 40 -13.39 -10.03 -8.77
N MET A 41 -13.21 -9.48 -7.56
CA MET A 41 -11.88 -9.23 -7.01
C MET A 41 -11.01 -10.49 -6.97
N LEU A 42 -11.58 -11.63 -6.55
CA LEU A 42 -10.86 -12.91 -6.47
C LEU A 42 -10.39 -13.43 -7.84
N SER A 43 -11.15 -13.16 -8.90
CA SER A 43 -10.77 -13.54 -10.27
C SER A 43 -9.57 -12.73 -10.79
N PHE A 44 -9.44 -11.48 -10.34
CA PHE A 44 -8.28 -10.64 -10.63
C PHE A 44 -7.04 -11.11 -9.85
N VAL A 45 -7.18 -11.38 -8.55
CA VAL A 45 -6.07 -11.92 -7.74
C VAL A 45 -5.54 -13.23 -8.32
N ALA A 46 -6.42 -14.13 -8.72
CA ALA A 46 -6.07 -15.43 -9.27
C ALA A 46 -5.45 -15.38 -10.68
N SER A 47 -5.27 -14.18 -11.28
CA SER A 47 -4.62 -14.07 -12.60
C SER A 47 -3.12 -14.38 -12.54
N GLU A 48 -2.49 -14.24 -11.38
CA GLU A 48 -1.08 -14.52 -11.16
C GLU A 48 -0.85 -15.16 -9.79
N VAL A 49 0.27 -15.89 -9.66
CA VAL A 49 0.70 -16.40 -8.34
C VAL A 49 0.98 -15.19 -7.43
N PRO A 50 0.39 -15.13 -6.21
CA PRO A 50 0.41 -13.91 -5.40
C PRO A 50 1.80 -13.59 -4.81
N VAL A 51 2.69 -14.59 -4.74
CA VAL A 51 4.06 -14.47 -4.24
C VAL A 51 5.03 -14.95 -5.31
N MET A 52 6.01 -14.10 -5.63
CA MET A 52 7.02 -14.37 -6.64
C MET A 52 8.39 -14.51 -5.99
N GLU A 53 9.15 -15.52 -6.40
CA GLU A 53 10.56 -15.65 -6.03
C GLU A 53 11.44 -14.85 -6.99
N ILE A 54 12.37 -14.08 -6.44
CA ILE A 54 13.37 -13.32 -7.19
C ILE A 54 14.76 -13.86 -6.86
N ALA A 55 15.53 -14.13 -7.92
CA ALA A 55 16.96 -14.37 -7.80
C ALA A 55 17.71 -13.05 -7.68
N VAL A 56 18.58 -12.95 -6.68
CA VAL A 56 19.38 -11.76 -6.44
C VAL A 56 20.81 -12.04 -6.87
N PRO A 57 21.35 -11.35 -7.90
CA PRO A 57 22.75 -11.46 -8.27
C PRO A 57 23.69 -11.36 -7.05
N GLY A 58 24.58 -12.34 -6.87
CA GLY A 58 25.51 -12.38 -5.73
C GLY A 58 24.91 -12.84 -4.40
N TYR A 59 23.64 -13.27 -4.37
CA TYR A 59 23.00 -13.85 -3.18
C TYR A 59 22.49 -15.27 -3.49
N THR A 60 22.87 -16.25 -2.67
CA THR A 60 22.44 -17.64 -2.86
C THR A 60 21.01 -17.90 -2.41
N ARG A 61 20.43 -17.03 -1.60
CA ARG A 61 19.03 -17.15 -1.14
C ARG A 61 18.10 -16.37 -2.07
N LYS A 62 17.09 -17.06 -2.58
CA LYS A 62 15.94 -16.43 -3.24
C LYS A 62 15.20 -15.55 -2.25
N ARG A 63 14.68 -14.42 -2.74
CA ARG A 63 13.77 -13.56 -1.98
C ARG A 63 12.36 -13.66 -2.52
N ILE A 64 11.38 -13.39 -1.67
CA ILE A 64 9.97 -13.35 -2.07
C ILE A 64 9.45 -11.92 -2.11
N LYS A 65 8.63 -11.59 -3.12
CA LYS A 65 7.86 -10.35 -3.22
C LYS A 65 6.41 -10.65 -3.60
N SER A 66 5.54 -9.67 -3.42
CA SER A 66 4.16 -9.75 -3.94
C SER A 66 4.15 -9.60 -5.45
N SER A 67 3.26 -10.34 -6.13
CA SER A 67 2.90 -10.03 -7.52
C SER A 67 2.14 -8.71 -7.60
N ASP A 68 2.05 -8.16 -8.81
CA ASP A 68 1.36 -6.90 -9.06
C ASP A 68 -0.14 -6.99 -8.75
N PRO A 69 -0.87 -8.03 -9.17
CA PRO A 69 -2.27 -8.22 -8.77
C PRO A 69 -2.44 -8.28 -7.25
N ALA A 70 -1.62 -9.09 -6.56
CA ALA A 70 -1.72 -9.23 -5.10
C ALA A 70 -1.42 -7.92 -4.36
N ARG A 71 -0.38 -7.19 -4.80
CA ARG A 71 -0.02 -5.87 -4.25
C ARG A 71 -1.15 -4.87 -4.46
N HIS A 72 -1.60 -4.69 -5.70
CA HIS A 72 -2.64 -3.70 -6.01
C HIS A 72 -3.95 -4.00 -5.29
N THR A 73 -4.37 -5.28 -5.22
CA THR A 73 -5.56 -5.66 -4.47
C THR A 73 -5.39 -5.38 -2.97
N THR A 74 -4.23 -5.69 -2.40
CA THR A 74 -3.90 -5.35 -0.99
C THR A 74 -4.06 -3.85 -0.73
N THR A 75 -3.49 -3.01 -1.61
CA THR A 75 -3.60 -1.55 -1.48
C THR A 75 -5.04 -1.07 -1.62
N ALA A 76 -5.78 -1.58 -2.61
CA ALA A 76 -7.18 -1.21 -2.83
C ALA A 76 -8.06 -1.55 -1.62
N ILE A 77 -7.87 -2.72 -1.00
CA ILE A 77 -8.57 -3.12 0.23
C ILE A 77 -8.28 -2.12 1.36
N VAL A 78 -7.00 -1.78 1.57
CA VAL A 78 -6.61 -0.86 2.65
C VAL A 78 -7.18 0.54 2.42
N ILE A 79 -7.11 1.05 1.19
CA ILE A 79 -7.68 2.36 0.84
C ILE A 79 -9.19 2.36 1.08
N TRP A 80 -9.89 1.34 0.58
CA TRP A 80 -11.34 1.20 0.73
C TRP A 80 -11.78 1.22 2.20
N LEU A 81 -11.08 0.47 3.06
CA LEU A 81 -11.34 0.46 4.51
C LEU A 81 -11.04 1.80 5.17
N CYS A 82 -9.93 2.43 4.79
CA CYS A 82 -9.56 3.74 5.32
C CYS A 82 -10.59 4.81 4.92
N ASP A 83 -11.09 4.78 3.69
CA ASP A 83 -12.08 5.74 3.19
C ASP A 83 -13.44 5.52 3.84
N LEU A 84 -13.88 4.27 4.00
CA LEU A 84 -15.07 3.91 4.77
C LEU A 84 -15.02 4.54 6.18
N HIS A 85 -13.88 4.38 6.87
CA HIS A 85 -13.70 4.92 8.21
C HIS A 85 -13.55 6.43 8.25
N LYS A 86 -12.87 7.03 7.27
CA LYS A 86 -12.71 8.49 7.10
C LYS A 86 -14.07 9.16 6.99
N HIS A 87 -14.99 8.55 6.28
CA HIS A 87 -16.36 9.03 6.13
C HIS A 87 -17.28 8.69 7.31
N GLY A 88 -16.75 8.06 8.37
CA GLY A 88 -17.48 7.82 9.62
C GLY A 88 -18.41 6.61 9.58
N TRP A 89 -18.09 5.61 8.76
CA TRP A 89 -18.87 4.37 8.63
C TRP A 89 -18.02 3.13 8.91
N THR A 90 -18.70 2.01 9.13
CA THR A 90 -18.08 0.70 9.42
C THR A 90 -19.03 -0.42 9.01
N LEU A 91 -18.46 -1.57 8.66
CA LEU A 91 -19.21 -2.82 8.49
C LEU A 91 -19.10 -3.72 9.73
N ASN A 92 -18.34 -3.28 10.75
CA ASN A 92 -18.07 -4.01 11.99
C ASN A 92 -17.59 -5.45 11.72
N GLY A 93 -16.70 -5.61 10.74
CA GLY A 93 -16.11 -6.88 10.29
C GLY A 93 -17.06 -7.81 9.53
N LYS A 94 -18.23 -7.32 9.09
CA LYS A 94 -19.24 -8.16 8.41
C LYS A 94 -19.12 -8.15 6.89
N PHE A 95 -17.95 -8.49 6.40
CA PHE A 95 -17.66 -8.65 4.98
C PHE A 95 -16.60 -9.72 4.76
N ASP A 96 -16.58 -10.31 3.58
CA ASP A 96 -15.53 -11.19 3.12
C ASP A 96 -15.09 -10.83 1.69
N ALA A 97 -14.13 -11.58 1.15
CA ALA A 97 -13.55 -11.31 -0.16
C ALA A 97 -14.54 -11.46 -1.32
N SER A 98 -15.60 -12.25 -1.15
CA SER A 98 -16.63 -12.45 -2.18
C SER A 98 -17.58 -11.26 -2.30
N ASP A 99 -17.62 -10.40 -1.28
CA ASP A 99 -18.43 -9.18 -1.25
C ASP A 99 -17.81 -8.02 -2.06
N PHE A 100 -16.74 -8.25 -2.82
CA PHE A 100 -16.03 -7.22 -3.58
C PHE A 100 -15.87 -7.55 -5.06
N GLY A 101 -15.99 -6.50 -5.87
CA GLY A 101 -15.77 -6.54 -7.31
C GLY A 101 -14.95 -5.35 -7.78
N ILE A 102 -14.56 -5.41 -9.05
CA ILE A 102 -13.72 -4.41 -9.71
C ILE A 102 -14.53 -3.79 -10.83
N THR A 103 -14.54 -2.45 -10.91
CA THR A 103 -15.22 -1.72 -11.99
C THR A 103 -14.45 -1.79 -13.30
N HIS A 104 -15.07 -1.36 -14.41
CA HIS A 104 -14.37 -1.16 -15.70
C HIS A 104 -13.20 -0.17 -15.64
N LEU A 105 -13.14 0.67 -14.61
CA LEU A 105 -12.04 1.61 -14.37
C LEU A 105 -10.96 1.03 -13.44
N GLY A 106 -11.10 -0.23 -13.01
CA GLY A 106 -10.19 -0.88 -12.08
C GLY A 106 -10.39 -0.47 -10.62
N ILE A 107 -11.54 0.10 -10.25
CA ILE A 107 -11.78 0.55 -8.88
C ILE A 107 -12.41 -0.60 -8.08
N LEU A 108 -11.85 -0.88 -6.90
CA LEU A 108 -12.43 -1.83 -5.96
C LEU A 108 -13.70 -1.24 -5.33
N LYS A 109 -14.81 -1.96 -5.42
CA LYS A 109 -16.08 -1.60 -4.79
C LYS A 109 -16.68 -2.77 -4.03
N GLY A 110 -17.39 -2.45 -2.96
CA GLY A 110 -18.22 -3.41 -2.23
C GLY A 110 -19.53 -3.68 -2.97
N GLU A 111 -20.02 -4.91 -2.89
CA GLU A 111 -21.33 -5.30 -3.41
C GLU A 111 -22.45 -4.56 -2.66
N LYS A 112 -23.52 -4.23 -3.38
CA LYS A 112 -24.62 -3.38 -2.88
C LYS A 112 -25.23 -3.87 -1.57
N HIS A 113 -25.30 -5.19 -1.37
CA HIS A 113 -25.87 -5.77 -0.15
C HIS A 113 -25.08 -5.40 1.12
N LEU A 114 -23.80 -5.03 1.00
CA LEU A 114 -23.00 -4.52 2.13
C LEU A 114 -23.54 -3.20 2.67
N MET A 115 -24.23 -2.40 1.84
CA MET A 115 -24.83 -1.14 2.28
C MET A 115 -25.86 -1.36 3.40
N ASN A 116 -26.56 -2.51 3.40
CA ASN A 116 -27.50 -2.89 4.46
C ASN A 116 -26.82 -3.21 5.79
N LYS A 117 -25.51 -3.47 5.77
CA LYS A 117 -24.69 -3.82 6.95
C LYS A 117 -23.97 -2.59 7.53
N LEU A 118 -24.04 -1.43 6.86
CA LEU A 118 -23.37 -0.20 7.28
C LEU A 118 -23.87 0.29 8.63
N LYS A 119 -22.93 0.72 9.47
CA LYS A 119 -23.20 1.37 10.75
C LYS A 119 -22.40 2.65 10.87
N LYS A 120 -22.92 3.63 11.61
CA LYS A 120 -22.13 4.79 12.01
C LYS A 120 -20.97 4.35 12.88
N LEU A 121 -19.79 4.91 12.59
CA LEU A 121 -18.54 4.51 13.20
C LEU A 121 -18.46 4.95 14.67
N GLY A 122 -18.65 3.99 15.59
CA GLY A 122 -18.40 4.17 17.02
C GLY A 122 -16.92 4.01 17.39
N GLY A 123 -16.54 4.43 18.60
CA GLY A 123 -15.14 4.50 19.04
C GLY A 123 -14.32 3.20 18.93
N ARG A 124 -14.95 2.03 19.14
CA ARG A 124 -14.30 0.70 19.12
C ARG A 124 -14.63 -0.15 17.88
N MET A 125 -15.23 0.36 16.82
CA MET A 125 -15.64 -0.51 15.69
C MET A 125 -14.57 -0.69 14.60
N ARG A 126 -13.61 0.25 14.51
CA ARG A 126 -12.56 0.26 13.47
C ARG A 126 -11.70 -1.02 13.43
N TRP A 127 -11.34 -1.56 14.60
CA TRP A 127 -10.41 -2.68 14.68
C TRP A 127 -11.00 -3.95 14.06
N LYS A 128 -12.32 -4.15 14.12
CA LYS A 128 -12.98 -5.32 13.50
C LYS A 128 -12.93 -5.28 11.98
N ASP A 129 -13.14 -4.10 11.39
CA ASP A 129 -13.00 -3.93 9.94
C ASP A 129 -11.53 -4.11 9.52
N MET A 130 -10.58 -3.61 10.31
CA MET A 130 -9.15 -3.79 10.02
C MET A 130 -8.72 -5.25 10.17
N GLU A 131 -9.22 -5.97 11.17
CA GLU A 131 -8.97 -7.40 11.34
C GLU A 131 -9.57 -8.22 10.20
N ALA A 132 -10.83 -7.99 9.84
CA ALA A 132 -11.46 -8.64 8.68
C ALA A 132 -10.73 -8.33 7.37
N GLY A 133 -10.26 -7.09 7.18
CA GLY A 133 -9.41 -6.71 6.07
C GLY A 133 -8.08 -7.45 6.05
N ALA A 134 -7.43 -7.62 7.21
CA ALA A 134 -6.19 -8.36 7.34
C ALA A 134 -6.37 -9.85 7.03
N ASP A 135 -7.49 -10.43 7.45
CA ASP A 135 -7.84 -11.82 7.14
C ASP A 135 -8.14 -12.01 5.65
N MET A 136 -8.85 -11.06 5.04
CA MET A 136 -9.08 -11.04 3.59
C MET A 136 -7.77 -10.96 2.80
N ILE A 137 -6.84 -10.09 3.19
CA ILE A 137 -5.51 -10.02 2.57
C ILE A 137 -4.79 -11.37 2.73
N LYS A 138 -4.68 -11.87 3.97
CA LYS A 138 -3.92 -13.10 4.25
C LYS A 138 -4.48 -14.33 3.55
N HIS A 139 -5.79 -14.52 3.61
CA HIS A 139 -6.44 -15.79 3.25
C HIS A 139 -7.09 -15.79 1.87
N ALA A 140 -7.37 -14.62 1.29
CA ALA A 140 -7.98 -14.52 -0.02
C ALA A 140 -7.03 -13.93 -1.08
N VAL A 141 -6.21 -12.93 -0.72
CA VAL A 141 -5.22 -12.37 -1.67
C VAL A 141 -3.99 -13.25 -1.79
N TYR A 142 -3.51 -13.81 -0.68
CA TYR A 142 -2.28 -14.60 -0.63
C TYR A 142 -2.52 -16.09 -0.31
N SER A 143 -3.72 -16.64 -0.57
CA SER A 143 -4.09 -18.03 -0.25
C SER A 143 -3.00 -19.03 -0.67
N ASP A 144 -2.57 -18.93 -1.92
CA ASP A 144 -1.63 -19.86 -2.55
C ASP A 144 -0.18 -19.52 -2.16
N GLY A 145 0.07 -18.27 -1.80
CA GLY A 145 1.36 -17.78 -1.29
C GLY A 145 1.70 -18.27 0.11
N LEU A 146 0.71 -18.75 0.89
CA LEU A 146 0.94 -19.21 2.27
C LEU A 146 1.90 -20.40 2.37
N LEU A 147 2.06 -21.20 1.30
CA LEU A 147 3.00 -22.31 1.25
C LEU A 147 4.46 -21.86 1.17
N VAL A 148 4.72 -20.74 0.49
CA VAL A 148 6.07 -20.16 0.31
C VAL A 148 6.39 -19.17 1.44
N GLY A 149 5.35 -18.64 2.07
CA GLY A 149 5.43 -17.57 3.07
C GLY A 149 5.04 -16.22 2.48
N LEU A 150 4.71 -15.28 3.36
CA LEU A 150 4.32 -13.94 2.95
C LEU A 150 5.54 -13.02 2.82
N PRO A 151 5.54 -12.09 1.86
CA PRO A 151 6.49 -10.99 1.84
C PRO A 151 6.49 -10.25 3.19
N ALA A 152 7.68 -9.94 3.70
CA ALA A 152 7.82 -9.50 5.09
C ALA A 152 7.17 -8.14 5.39
N ASP A 153 7.03 -7.29 4.37
CA ASP A 153 6.27 -6.05 4.44
C ASP A 153 4.76 -6.28 4.44
N THR A 154 4.27 -7.26 3.68
CA THR A 154 2.86 -7.71 3.74
C THR A 154 2.51 -8.29 5.12
N GLU A 155 3.39 -9.12 5.70
CA GLU A 155 3.23 -9.61 7.08
C GLU A 155 3.14 -8.45 8.08
N ASP A 156 4.00 -7.45 7.91
CA ASP A 156 4.07 -6.29 8.79
C ASP A 156 2.79 -5.44 8.71
N LEU A 157 2.23 -5.23 7.51
CA LEU A 157 0.93 -4.60 7.33
C LEU A 157 -0.20 -5.39 8.01
N ILE A 158 -0.28 -6.70 7.78
CA ILE A 158 -1.30 -7.57 8.39
C ILE A 158 -1.23 -7.46 9.92
N LEU A 159 -0.03 -7.46 10.48
CA LEU A 159 0.17 -7.28 11.92
C LEU A 159 -0.27 -5.89 12.40
N LEU A 160 -0.03 -4.82 11.63
CA LEU A 160 -0.50 -3.47 11.95
C LEU A 160 -2.02 -3.37 11.93
N MET A 161 -2.68 -4.02 10.97
CA MET A 161 -4.14 -4.04 10.85
C MET A 161 -4.79 -4.87 11.95
N ARG A 162 -4.25 -6.05 12.29
CA ARG A 162 -4.74 -6.87 13.41
C ARG A 162 -4.56 -6.17 14.77
N ASN A 163 -3.43 -5.51 14.96
CA ASN A 163 -3.14 -4.75 16.18
C ASN A 163 -3.51 -3.26 16.04
N PHE A 164 -4.64 -2.99 15.39
CA PHE A 164 -5.01 -1.64 14.97
C PHE A 164 -5.03 -0.64 16.13
N LYS A 165 -4.37 0.50 15.92
CA LYS A 165 -4.45 1.68 16.76
C LYS A 165 -4.75 2.88 15.87
N ARG A 166 -5.64 3.78 16.31
CA ARG A 166 -6.05 4.95 15.51
C ARG A 166 -4.87 5.80 15.02
N LYS A 167 -3.82 5.95 15.83
CA LYS A 167 -2.59 6.68 15.45
C LYS A 167 -1.78 6.03 14.31
N ASN A 168 -2.08 4.79 13.96
CA ASN A 168 -1.42 4.05 12.89
C ASN A 168 -2.17 4.16 11.55
N TYR A 169 -3.28 4.92 11.44
CA TYR A 169 -4.01 5.06 10.17
C TYR A 169 -3.10 5.51 9.03
N PHE A 170 -2.30 6.54 9.28
CA PHE A 170 -1.34 7.05 8.31
C PHE A 170 -0.38 5.94 7.87
N LEU A 171 0.23 5.26 8.84
CA LEU A 171 1.17 4.18 8.58
C LEU A 171 0.55 2.99 7.81
N ILE A 172 -0.72 2.64 8.09
CA ILE A 172 -1.43 1.57 7.39
C ILE A 172 -1.75 1.99 5.95
N ARG A 173 -2.28 3.21 5.77
CA ARG A 173 -2.68 3.75 4.46
C ARG A 173 -1.48 3.91 3.52
N PHE A 174 -0.34 4.35 4.05
CA PHE A 174 0.88 4.62 3.29
C PHE A 174 1.97 3.57 3.54
N HIS A 175 1.59 2.35 3.93
CA HIS A 175 2.54 1.30 4.22
C HIS A 175 3.37 0.95 2.98
N ILE A 176 4.67 0.71 3.14
CA ILE A 176 5.59 0.41 2.03
C ILE A 176 5.21 -0.84 1.21
N CYS A 177 4.35 -1.72 1.73
CA CYS A 177 3.90 -2.91 0.98
C CYS A 177 3.03 -2.55 -0.22
N HIS A 178 2.49 -1.33 -0.27
CA HIS A 178 1.68 -0.83 -1.38
C HIS A 178 2.53 -0.48 -2.60
N ASP A 179 3.82 -0.25 -2.38
CA ASP A 179 4.77 0.18 -3.38
C ASP A 179 5.43 -1.01 -4.09
N ASN A 180 5.79 -0.83 -5.36
CA ASN A 180 6.70 -1.74 -6.03
C ASN A 180 8.15 -1.48 -5.56
N GLU A 181 9.09 -2.33 -5.95
CA GLU A 181 10.48 -2.23 -5.48
C GLU A 181 11.15 -0.91 -5.88
N VAL A 182 10.81 -0.35 -7.05
CA VAL A 182 11.31 0.96 -7.50
C VAL A 182 10.84 2.09 -6.59
N LYS A 183 9.56 2.12 -6.23
CA LYS A 183 9.02 3.14 -5.31
C LYS A 183 9.53 2.95 -3.89
N LYS A 184 9.67 1.70 -3.41
CA LYS A 184 10.34 1.43 -2.13
C LYS A 184 11.76 2.01 -2.12
N SER A 185 12.48 1.87 -3.23
CA SER A 185 13.78 2.51 -3.55
C SER A 185 13.83 3.98 -3.26
N TYR A 186 12.92 4.67 -3.92
CA TYR A 186 12.79 6.09 -3.78
C TYR A 186 12.47 6.50 -2.34
N LEU A 187 11.52 5.82 -1.68
CA LEU A 187 11.10 6.12 -0.31
C LEU A 187 12.22 5.93 0.72
N PHE A 188 13.06 4.92 0.56
CA PHE A 188 14.23 4.75 1.42
C PHE A 188 15.19 5.92 1.31
N VAL A 189 15.50 6.36 0.08
CA VAL A 189 16.41 7.49 -0.15
C VAL A 189 15.84 8.76 0.48
N LEU A 190 14.54 9.01 0.33
CA LEU A 190 13.86 10.13 0.98
C LEU A 190 13.94 10.05 2.51
N MET A 191 13.59 8.91 3.10
CA MET A 191 13.69 8.70 4.54
C MET A 191 15.12 8.85 5.06
N TYR A 192 16.11 8.35 4.31
CA TYR A 192 17.52 8.45 4.65
C TYR A 192 18.02 9.90 4.61
N ASN A 193 17.73 10.64 3.54
CA ASN A 193 18.10 12.06 3.44
C ASN A 193 17.50 12.87 4.59
N ARG A 194 16.23 12.60 4.94
CA ARG A 194 15.62 13.23 6.12
C ARG A 194 16.32 12.84 7.42
N LEU A 195 16.67 11.57 7.58
CA LEU A 195 17.41 11.10 8.75
C LEU A 195 18.77 11.83 8.91
N MET A 196 19.44 12.16 7.81
CA MET A 196 20.68 12.96 7.82
C MET A 196 20.45 14.40 8.25
N VAL A 197 19.35 15.01 7.80
CA VAL A 197 18.94 16.33 8.32
C VAL A 197 18.67 16.27 9.83
N ILE A 198 17.93 15.26 10.30
CA ILE A 198 17.64 15.06 11.73
C ILE A 198 18.93 14.85 12.53
N GLN A 199 19.93 14.14 12.00
CA GLN A 199 21.21 13.94 12.68
C GLN A 199 21.90 15.26 13.05
N VAL A 200 21.79 16.27 12.17
CA VAL A 200 22.35 17.60 12.40
C VAL A 200 21.46 18.43 13.33
N MET A 201 20.14 18.38 13.14
CA MET A 201 19.19 19.24 13.85
C MET A 201 18.80 18.75 15.25
N ASP A 202 18.61 17.44 15.44
CA ASP A 202 18.13 16.82 16.67
C ASP A 202 18.76 15.44 16.87
N LYS A 203 19.95 15.45 17.51
CA LYS A 203 20.72 14.24 17.80
C LYS A 203 19.96 13.24 18.68
N VAL A 204 19.06 13.70 19.56
CA VAL A 204 18.29 12.82 20.44
C VAL A 204 17.23 12.08 19.64
N LYS A 205 16.49 12.77 18.77
CA LYS A 205 15.54 12.17 17.83
C LYS A 205 16.22 11.19 16.88
N TYR A 206 17.36 11.57 16.29
CA TYR A 206 18.18 10.67 15.48
C TYR A 206 18.51 9.37 16.23
N GLY A 207 18.99 9.49 17.48
CA GLY A 207 19.29 8.34 18.33
C GLY A 207 18.08 7.45 18.59
N ARG A 208 16.88 8.01 18.79
CA ARG A 208 15.64 7.23 18.93
C ARG A 208 15.29 6.47 17.66
N ILE A 209 15.43 7.09 16.48
CA ILE A 209 15.13 6.46 15.18
C ILE A 209 16.10 5.31 14.91
N ILE A 210 17.41 5.55 14.96
CA ILE A 210 18.44 4.53 14.71
C ILE A 210 18.28 3.31 15.62
N ASN A 211 17.98 3.53 16.90
CA ASN A 211 17.76 2.45 17.86
C ASN A 211 16.55 1.58 17.53
N LYS A 212 15.57 2.08 16.78
CA LYS A 212 14.38 1.33 16.34
C LYS A 212 14.57 0.61 15.02
N ILE A 213 15.48 1.08 14.16
CA ILE A 213 15.82 0.42 12.90
C ILE A 213 16.59 -0.88 13.16
N ARG A 214 17.51 -0.88 14.15
CA ARG A 214 18.40 -1.98 14.59
C ARG A 214 18.33 -3.25 13.73
N CYS A 215 19.12 -3.27 12.66
CA CYS A 215 19.37 -4.44 11.83
C CYS A 215 20.65 -5.16 12.25
N GLY A 216 20.74 -5.62 13.50
CA GLY A 216 21.77 -6.56 14.00
C GLY A 216 23.25 -6.17 13.85
N SER A 217 23.58 -5.08 13.14
CA SER A 217 24.92 -4.64 12.81
C SER A 217 24.97 -3.12 12.96
N LYS A 218 26.04 -2.64 13.59
CA LYS A 218 26.28 -1.20 13.84
C LYS A 218 26.53 -0.40 12.55
N ASN A 219 26.69 -1.08 11.40
CA ASN A 219 27.19 -0.51 10.14
C ASN A 219 26.19 -0.62 8.96
N TRP A 220 24.89 -0.76 9.22
CA TRP A 220 23.90 -0.87 8.13
C TRP A 220 23.89 0.36 7.22
N ILE A 221 24.20 1.54 7.76
CA ILE A 221 24.36 2.79 6.99
C ILE A 221 25.60 2.70 6.09
N SER A 222 26.73 2.18 6.59
CA SER A 222 27.94 1.93 5.76
C SER A 222 27.64 0.97 4.62
N ARG A 223 26.91 -0.12 4.89
CA ARG A 223 26.52 -1.09 3.86
C ARG A 223 25.52 -0.53 2.86
N ALA A 224 24.56 0.28 3.31
CA ALA A 224 23.64 0.98 2.42
C ALA A 224 24.39 1.99 1.53
N ASN A 225 25.37 2.70 2.08
CA ASN A 225 26.22 3.66 1.37
C ASN A 225 27.23 3.00 0.43
N GLU A 226 27.86 1.88 0.81
CA GLU A 226 28.73 1.08 -0.07
C GLU A 226 27.97 0.62 -1.32
N ASN A 227 26.70 0.21 -1.15
CA ASN A 227 25.82 -0.15 -2.27
C ASN A 227 25.37 1.06 -3.09
N LEU A 228 25.22 2.24 -2.47
CA LEU A 228 24.93 3.51 -3.17
C LEU A 228 26.16 4.07 -3.91
N ASN A 229 27.38 3.83 -3.42
CA ASN A 229 28.62 4.29 -4.05
C ASN A 229 29.03 3.40 -5.23
N HIS A 230 28.70 2.09 -5.18
CA HIS A 230 28.74 1.24 -6.38
C HIS A 230 27.90 1.79 -7.55
N ARG A 231 26.88 2.61 -7.24
CA ARG A 231 26.10 3.38 -8.21
C ARG A 231 26.99 4.46 -8.87
N GLN A 232 27.74 5.25 -8.12
CA GLN A 232 28.55 6.34 -8.70
C GLN A 232 29.66 5.82 -9.62
N ASP A 233 30.32 4.72 -9.29
CA ASP A 233 31.39 4.15 -10.13
C ASP A 233 30.88 3.50 -11.43
N HIS A 234 29.62 3.05 -11.46
CA HIS A 234 28.97 2.52 -12.67
C HIS A 234 28.28 3.61 -13.51
N PHE A 235 27.78 4.68 -12.88
CA PHE A 235 27.15 5.80 -13.57
C PHE A 235 28.16 6.81 -14.14
N ALA A 236 29.39 6.90 -13.60
CA ALA A 236 30.44 7.76 -14.15
C ALA A 236 31.00 7.29 -15.52
N LYS A 237 30.37 6.30 -16.16
CA LYS A 237 30.72 5.82 -17.50
C LYS A 237 29.66 6.07 -18.56
N ASP A 238 28.45 6.49 -18.20
CA ASP A 238 27.41 6.89 -19.15
C ASP A 238 26.88 8.27 -18.78
N ASP A 239 27.41 9.28 -19.46
CA ASP A 239 27.03 10.67 -19.29
C ASP A 239 25.59 10.94 -19.75
N SER A 240 24.92 11.81 -18.99
CA SER A 240 23.66 12.53 -19.30
C SER A 240 22.32 11.83 -19.03
N ILE A 241 21.87 11.81 -17.77
CA ILE A 241 20.43 11.91 -17.47
C ILE A 241 20.24 12.93 -16.35
N ASP A 242 19.62 14.05 -16.72
CA ASP A 242 19.20 15.13 -15.83
C ASP A 242 18.11 14.62 -14.86
N ILE A 243 18.32 14.85 -13.58
CA ILE A 243 17.51 14.31 -12.47
C ILE A 243 16.22 15.14 -12.28
N GLY A 244 16.05 16.23 -13.03
CA GLY A 244 14.92 17.15 -12.93
C GLY A 244 13.62 16.80 -13.67
N SER A 245 13.56 15.75 -14.50
CA SER A 245 12.43 15.53 -15.43
C SER A 245 11.46 14.38 -15.10
N TRP A 246 11.56 13.74 -13.94
CA TRP A 246 10.72 12.56 -13.58
C TRP A 246 9.25 12.88 -13.24
N GLN A 247 8.73 14.04 -13.67
CA GLN A 247 7.41 14.54 -13.29
C GLN A 247 6.39 14.64 -14.42
N ALA A 248 6.70 14.24 -15.65
CA ALA A 248 5.69 14.10 -16.69
C ALA A 248 6.10 13.01 -17.69
N ASP A 249 5.13 12.17 -18.03
CA ASP A 249 5.14 11.19 -19.11
C ASP A 249 6.10 9.99 -18.95
N LEU A 250 5.50 8.81 -18.72
CA LEU A 250 6.10 7.51 -19.00
C LEU A 250 6.52 7.45 -20.48
N PRO A 251 7.80 7.28 -20.83
CA PRO A 251 8.19 6.87 -22.16
C PRO A 251 8.43 5.36 -22.18
N VAL A 252 7.95 4.74 -23.25
CA VAL A 252 8.28 3.44 -23.83
C VAL A 252 9.48 2.73 -23.17
N ALA A 253 9.26 1.50 -22.69
CA ALA A 253 10.27 0.62 -22.12
C ALA A 253 11.48 0.47 -23.07
N THR A 254 12.59 1.12 -22.73
CA THR A 254 13.90 0.90 -23.36
C THR A 254 14.66 -0.18 -22.60
N ALA A 255 15.63 -0.84 -23.25
CA ALA A 255 16.49 -1.84 -22.61
C ALA A 255 17.22 -1.29 -21.37
N GLU A 256 17.55 0.01 -21.36
CA GLU A 256 18.15 0.72 -20.24
C GLU A 256 17.19 0.87 -19.05
N SER A 257 15.89 1.10 -19.29
CA SER A 257 14.88 1.19 -18.22
C SER A 257 14.67 -0.17 -17.54
N ALA A 258 14.76 -1.26 -18.29
CA ALA A 258 14.69 -2.63 -17.78
C ALA A 258 15.94 -2.98 -16.95
N GLN A 259 17.12 -2.54 -17.37
CA GLN A 259 18.39 -2.76 -16.67
C GLN A 259 18.46 -1.96 -15.37
N LEU A 260 17.98 -0.71 -15.38
CA LEU A 260 17.85 0.12 -14.18
C LEU A 260 16.82 -0.46 -13.19
N ALA A 261 15.68 -0.97 -13.67
CA ALA A 261 14.69 -1.65 -12.85
C ALA A 261 15.28 -2.90 -12.18
N ALA A 262 16.05 -3.71 -12.91
CA ALA A 262 16.72 -4.89 -12.36
C ALA A 262 17.78 -4.56 -11.30
N GLN A 263 18.52 -3.45 -11.47
CA GLN A 263 19.51 -2.98 -10.49
C GLN A 263 18.85 -2.40 -9.22
N VAL A 264 17.72 -1.70 -9.38
CA VAL A 264 16.92 -1.22 -8.26
C VAL A 264 16.30 -2.39 -7.50
N GLU A 265 15.75 -3.39 -8.19
CA GLU A 265 15.31 -4.65 -7.56
C GLU A 265 16.44 -5.35 -6.81
N HIS A 266 17.67 -5.34 -7.34
CA HIS A 266 18.86 -5.87 -6.67
C HIS A 266 19.17 -5.14 -5.35
N MET A 267 19.17 -3.81 -5.32
CA MET A 267 19.39 -3.03 -4.09
C MET A 267 18.30 -3.26 -3.03
N TYR A 268 17.05 -3.42 -3.46
CA TYR A 268 15.90 -3.71 -2.59
C TYR A 268 15.94 -5.11 -2.03
N SER A 269 16.34 -6.03 -2.88
CA SER A 269 16.66 -7.38 -2.47
C SER A 269 17.93 -7.46 -1.60
N ILE A 270 18.58 -6.34 -1.24
CA ILE A 270 19.60 -6.27 -0.20
C ILE A 270 19.03 -5.56 1.04
N ILE A 271 18.28 -4.47 0.86
CA ILE A 271 17.48 -3.81 1.91
C ILE A 271 16.39 -4.78 2.38
N ALA A 272 16.65 -5.57 3.42
CA ALA A 272 15.65 -6.48 3.98
C ALA A 272 14.31 -5.73 4.18
N PRO A 273 13.17 -6.13 3.56
CA PRO A 273 11.89 -5.40 3.69
C PRO A 273 11.51 -5.11 5.16
N LYS A 274 11.93 -5.99 6.07
CA LYS A 274 11.85 -5.81 7.53
C LYS A 274 12.54 -4.54 8.03
N MET A 275 13.71 -4.19 7.49
CA MET A 275 14.42 -2.95 7.79
C MET A 275 13.59 -1.74 7.35
N LEU A 276 13.08 -1.76 6.11
CA LEU A 276 12.30 -0.64 5.59
C LEU A 276 11.01 -0.43 6.39
N CYS A 277 10.29 -1.50 6.74
CA CYS A 277 9.13 -1.42 7.66
C CYS A 277 9.51 -0.77 9.00
N ARG A 278 10.64 -1.18 9.59
CA ARG A 278 11.14 -0.61 10.86
C ARG A 278 11.52 0.85 10.70
N PHE A 279 12.13 1.22 9.59
CA PHE A 279 12.52 2.59 9.31
C PHE A 279 11.28 3.48 9.17
N GLN A 280 10.31 3.08 8.36
CA GLN A 280 9.03 3.78 8.22
C GLN A 280 8.33 3.94 9.58
N LYS A 281 8.24 2.87 10.38
CA LYS A 281 7.65 2.90 11.73
C LYS A 281 8.38 3.86 12.67
N ALA A 282 9.72 3.88 12.61
CA ALA A 282 10.53 4.75 13.44
C ALA A 282 10.33 6.23 13.08
N MET A 283 10.34 6.55 11.79
CA MET A 283 10.06 7.89 11.26
C MET A 283 8.65 8.35 11.64
N HIS A 284 7.63 7.47 11.47
CA HIS A 284 6.24 7.76 11.87
C HIS A 284 6.13 8.09 13.35
N LYS A 285 6.81 7.33 14.21
CA LYS A 285 6.73 7.50 15.66
C LYS A 285 7.30 8.84 16.13
N GLU A 286 8.27 9.38 15.39
CA GLU A 286 8.90 10.67 15.69
C GLU A 286 8.22 11.85 14.95
N GLY A 287 7.09 11.62 14.28
CA GLY A 287 6.30 12.67 13.61
C GLY A 287 6.78 13.04 12.20
N GLU A 288 7.87 12.44 11.73
CA GLU A 288 8.55 12.87 10.51
C GLU A 288 7.78 12.53 9.22
N LEU A 289 6.97 11.47 9.21
CA LEU A 289 6.24 11.11 7.98
C LEU A 289 4.99 11.97 7.74
N SER A 290 4.38 12.51 8.79
CA SER A 290 3.17 13.33 8.67
C SER A 290 3.45 14.77 8.27
N GLU A 291 4.63 15.30 8.60
CA GLU A 291 5.00 16.69 8.29
C GLU A 291 5.42 16.90 6.84
N MET A 292 5.70 15.83 6.11
CA MET A 292 6.46 15.93 4.87
C MET A 292 5.62 15.86 3.58
N MET A 293 4.28 15.77 3.68
CA MET A 293 3.34 15.67 2.53
C MET A 293 3.75 14.63 1.46
N TRP A 294 4.61 13.65 1.79
CA TRP A 294 5.27 12.73 0.85
C TRP A 294 4.34 11.86 0.00
N TYR A 295 3.04 11.86 0.28
CA TYR A 295 2.05 10.97 -0.32
C TYR A 295 0.78 11.71 -0.79
N GLU A 296 0.76 13.05 -0.83
CA GLU A 296 -0.44 13.78 -1.24
C GLU A 296 -0.74 13.71 -2.75
N ASP A 297 0.26 13.39 -3.57
CA ASP A 297 0.07 13.16 -5.00
C ASP A 297 -0.09 11.67 -5.34
N CYS A 298 -1.22 11.35 -5.97
CA CYS A 298 -1.49 10.14 -6.77
C CYS A 298 -1.72 8.80 -6.06
N TRP A 299 -2.96 8.50 -5.61
CA TRP A 299 -3.35 7.09 -5.39
C TRP A 299 -4.82 6.79 -5.73
N VAL A 300 -5.16 6.82 -7.02
CA VAL A 300 -6.19 5.92 -7.53
C VAL A 300 -5.47 4.65 -7.98
N VAL A 301 -5.54 3.59 -7.16
CA VAL A 301 -5.05 2.28 -7.59
C VAL A 301 -6.05 1.70 -8.55
N ARG A 302 -5.62 1.43 -9.79
CA ARG A 302 -6.44 0.79 -10.80
C ARG A 302 -6.07 -0.69 -10.91
N LEU A 303 -7.04 -1.55 -10.62
CA LEU A 303 -7.02 -2.99 -10.81
C LEU A 303 -7.43 -3.32 -12.25
N LEU A 304 -6.60 -2.91 -13.21
CA LEU A 304 -6.76 -3.24 -14.62
C LEU A 304 -5.69 -4.25 -15.02
N ARG A 305 -6.03 -5.12 -15.97
CA ARG A 305 -5.06 -5.95 -16.66
C ARG A 305 -4.63 -5.15 -17.89
N GLU A 306 -3.33 -4.92 -18.07
CA GLU A 306 -2.78 -4.37 -19.32
C GLU A 306 -2.89 -5.40 -20.45
#